data_AF-A0A7V3CE11-F1
#
_entry.id   AF-A0A7V3CE11-F1
#
_cell.length_a   1.000
_cell.length_b   1.000
_cell.length_c   1.000
_cell.angle_alpha   90.00
_cell.angle_beta   90.00
_cell.angle_gamma   90.00
#
_symmetry.space_group_name_H-M   'P 1'
#
loop_
_entity.id
_entity.type
_entity.pdbx_description
1 polymer ?
#
loop_
_entity_poly.entity_id
_entity_poly.type
_entity_poly.pdbx_seq_one_letter_code
_entity_poly.pdbx_strand_id
1 'polypeptide(L)'
;MKKKGNSISAYVISHLNNISRALLEGEKRPAFLEFLEKKNERQGLYALYGNDGRLYYIGKASDLRKRLDQHLKDKHAQGWANMTLFFLSKKANVAELEGLLVASA
;
A
#
# COMPACT_ATOMS: atom_id res chain seq x y z
N MET A 1 -12.96 -1.77 -37.63
CA MET A 1 -13.40 -2.55 -36.45
C MET A 1 -12.21 -2.72 -35.52
N LYS A 2 -12.16 -2.03 -34.37
CA LYS A 2 -11.05 -2.20 -33.40
C LYS A 2 -11.32 -3.47 -32.58
N LYS A 3 -10.40 -4.43 -32.60
CA LYS A 3 -10.45 -5.64 -31.77
C LYS A 3 -10.54 -5.23 -30.30
N LYS A 4 -11.64 -5.54 -29.63
CA LYS A 4 -11.73 -5.57 -28.16
C LYS A 4 -10.83 -6.72 -27.70
N GLY A 5 -9.55 -6.43 -27.47
CA GLY A 5 -8.70 -7.33 -26.72
C GLY A 5 -9.33 -7.50 -25.34
N ASN A 6 -9.57 -8.74 -24.92
CA ASN A 6 -9.88 -9.07 -23.53
C ASN A 6 -8.71 -8.53 -22.70
N SER A 7 -8.83 -7.33 -22.14
CA SER A 7 -7.80 -6.83 -21.24
C SER A 7 -7.89 -7.67 -19.98
N ILE A 8 -6.83 -8.44 -19.70
CA ILE A 8 -6.66 -9.05 -18.39
C ILE A 8 -6.75 -7.88 -17.40
N SER A 9 -7.82 -7.82 -16.62
CA SER A 9 -7.96 -6.75 -15.63
C SER A 9 -6.98 -7.04 -14.51
N ALA A 10 -5.88 -6.30 -14.49
CA ALA A 10 -4.89 -6.43 -13.43
C ALA A 10 -5.54 -6.13 -12.07
N TYR A 11 -5.32 -7.01 -11.08
CA TYR A 11 -5.74 -6.75 -9.71
C TYR A 11 -4.81 -5.74 -9.04
N VAL A 12 -3.50 -5.79 -9.33
CA VAL A 12 -2.54 -4.76 -8.94
C VAL A 12 -2.42 -3.75 -10.08
N ILE A 13 -2.78 -2.49 -9.81
CA ILE A 13 -2.78 -1.42 -10.81
C ILE A 13 -1.45 -0.66 -10.81
N SER A 14 -0.90 -0.41 -9.63
CA SER A 14 0.40 0.24 -9.47
C SER A 14 0.98 -0.07 -8.09
N HIS A 15 2.24 0.27 -7.87
CA HIS A 15 2.87 0.19 -6.57
C HIS A 15 3.82 1.36 -6.35
N LEU A 16 4.13 1.65 -5.08
CA LEU A 16 5.15 2.60 -4.65
C LEU A 16 6.03 1.87 -3.65
N ASN A 17 7.31 1.73 -3.98
CA ASN A 17 8.28 1.05 -3.13
C ASN A 17 9.10 2.04 -2.31
N ASN A 18 9.76 1.52 -1.28
CA ASN A 18 10.75 2.24 -0.48
C ASN A 18 10.29 3.61 0.04
N ILE A 19 9.01 3.70 0.43
CA ILE A 19 8.48 4.90 1.08
C ILE A 19 9.07 4.94 2.48
N SER A 20 10.03 5.85 2.69
CA SER A 20 10.60 6.08 4.00
C SER A 20 9.54 6.63 4.95
N ARG A 21 9.53 6.13 6.19
CA ARG A 21 8.76 6.68 7.30
C ARG A 21 8.99 8.19 7.45
N ALA A 22 10.23 8.65 7.26
CA ALA A 22 10.59 10.06 7.35
C ALA A 22 9.82 10.95 6.36
N LEU A 23 9.35 10.41 5.23
CA LEU A 23 8.46 11.14 4.31
C LEU A 23 7.11 11.48 4.96
N LEU A 24 6.59 10.58 5.81
CA LEU A 24 5.32 10.77 6.49
C LEU A 24 5.43 11.66 7.73
N GLU A 25 6.62 11.76 8.32
CA GLU A 25 6.87 12.57 9.52
C GLU A 25 7.44 13.96 9.20
N GLY A 26 8.03 14.13 8.01
CA GLY A 26 8.69 15.36 7.60
C GLY A 26 7.84 16.35 6.80
N GLU A 27 8.48 17.43 6.39
CA GLU A 27 7.87 18.58 5.70
C GLU A 27 7.20 18.24 4.35
N LYS A 28 7.64 17.16 3.71
CA LYS A 28 7.08 16.68 2.42
C LYS A 28 5.77 15.91 2.57
N ARG A 29 5.33 15.61 3.81
CA ARG A 29 4.10 14.86 4.08
C ARG A 29 2.87 15.45 3.37
N PRO A 30 2.58 16.77 3.41
CA PRO A 30 1.37 17.32 2.78
C PRO A 30 1.31 17.05 1.29
N ALA A 31 2.42 17.28 0.57
CA ALA A 31 2.51 17.00 -0.87
C ALA A 31 2.35 15.51 -1.18
N PHE A 32 2.92 14.62 -0.35
CA PHE A 32 2.76 13.19 -0.53
C PHE A 32 1.32 12.72 -0.31
N LEU A 33 0.65 13.23 0.73
CA LEU A 33 -0.76 12.92 0.98
C LEU A 33 -1.67 13.46 -0.12
N GLU A 34 -1.38 14.64 -0.67
CA GLU A 34 -2.11 15.19 -1.82
C GLU A 34 -1.92 14.33 -3.07
N PHE A 35 -0.70 13.86 -3.33
CA PHE A 35 -0.41 12.93 -4.42
C PHE A 35 -1.23 11.63 -4.27
N LEU A 36 -1.33 11.08 -3.06
CA LEU A 36 -2.16 9.89 -2.81
C LEU A 36 -3.65 10.16 -2.94
N GLU A 37 -4.13 11.33 -2.53
CA GLU A 37 -5.55 11.70 -2.64
C GLU A 37 -6.01 11.80 -4.10
N LYS A 38 -5.12 12.19 -5.01
CA LYS A 38 -5.38 12.28 -6.45
C LYS A 38 -5.46 10.90 -7.14
N LYS A 39 -5.09 9.81 -6.47
CA LYS A 39 -5.24 8.45 -7.01
C LYS A 39 -6.68 7.97 -6.89
N ASN A 40 -7.19 7.33 -7.95
CA ASN A 40 -8.53 6.76 -7.98
C ASN A 40 -8.65 5.51 -7.08
N GLU A 41 -7.56 4.75 -6.96
CA GLU A 41 -7.48 3.54 -6.16
C GLU A 41 -7.08 3.88 -4.73
N ARG A 42 -8.00 3.66 -3.79
CA ARG A 42 -7.75 3.84 -2.35
C ARG A 42 -7.42 2.53 -1.66
N GLN A 43 -7.99 1.42 -2.11
CA GLN A 43 -7.77 0.13 -1.49
C GLN A 43 -6.46 -0.50 -1.97
N GLY A 44 -5.86 -1.33 -1.11
CA GLY A 44 -4.64 -2.00 -1.46
C GLY A 44 -4.05 -2.85 -0.36
N LEU A 45 -2.85 -3.35 -0.65
CA LEU A 45 -1.98 -4.04 0.29
C LEU A 45 -0.80 -3.13 0.64
N TYR A 46 -0.22 -3.35 1.80
CA TYR A 46 1.01 -2.69 2.22
C TYR A 46 1.94 -3.68 2.90
N ALA A 47 3.24 -3.41 2.77
CA ALA A 47 4.30 -4.12 3.46
C ALA A 47 5.15 -3.10 4.22
N LEU A 48 5.33 -3.33 5.52
CA LEU A 48 6.20 -2.57 6.41
C LEU A 48 7.52 -3.31 6.57
N TYR A 49 8.63 -2.60 6.47
CA TYR A 49 9.98 -3.13 6.60
C TYR A 49 10.69 -2.49 7.79
N GLY A 50 11.34 -3.31 8.61
CA GLY A 50 12.14 -2.88 9.75
C GLY A 50 13.37 -2.07 9.37
N ASN A 51 14.10 -1.58 10.38
CA ASN A 51 15.35 -0.83 10.19
C ASN A 51 16.45 -1.67 9.51
N ASP A 52 16.38 -2.99 9.67
CA ASP A 52 17.27 -3.97 9.04
C ASP A 52 16.87 -4.33 7.59
N GLY A 53 15.82 -3.69 7.06
CA GLY A 53 15.27 -3.95 5.74
C GLY A 53 14.45 -5.23 5.63
N ARG A 54 14.26 -5.99 6.72
CA ARG A 54 13.45 -7.21 6.70
C ARG A 54 11.96 -6.88 6.76
N LEU A 55 11.15 -7.74 6.16
CA LEU A 55 9.71 -7.64 6.26
C LEU A 55 9.28 -7.74 7.73
N TYR A 56 8.63 -6.70 8.22
CA TYR A 56 8.12 -6.61 9.59
C TYR A 56 6.64 -6.99 9.66
N TYR A 57 5.84 -6.51 8.70
CA TYR A 57 4.40 -6.73 8.71
C TYR A 57 3.79 -6.53 7.31
N ILE A 58 2.74 -7.29 7.00
CA ILE A 58 1.92 -7.12 5.79
C ILE A 58 0.47 -6.97 6.22
N GLY A 59 -0.29 -6.13 5.52
CA GLY A 59 -1.73 -6.14 5.67
C GLY A 59 -2.47 -5.43 4.56
N LYS A 60 -3.80 -5.38 4.70
CA LYS A 60 -4.69 -4.66 3.79
C LYS A 60 -5.22 -3.34 4.31
N ALA A 61 -5.61 -2.49 3.37
CA ALA A 61 -6.41 -1.32 3.65
C ALA A 61 -7.52 -1.14 2.60
N SER A 62 -8.70 -0.73 3.05
CA SER A 62 -9.73 -0.13 2.18
C SER A 62 -9.35 1.29 1.73
N ASP A 63 -8.48 1.94 2.51
CA ASP A 63 -7.91 3.26 2.24
C ASP A 63 -6.45 3.29 2.70
N LEU A 64 -5.52 3.21 1.75
CA LEU A 64 -4.09 3.22 1.98
C LEU A 64 -3.63 4.52 2.62
N ARG A 65 -4.20 5.67 2.23
CA ARG A 65 -3.83 6.97 2.81
C ARG A 65 -4.13 6.99 4.30
N LYS A 66 -5.35 6.61 4.70
CA LYS A 66 -5.71 6.53 6.13
C LYS A 66 -4.85 5.52 6.88
N ARG A 67 -4.51 4.39 6.25
CA ARG A 67 -3.67 3.37 6.87
C ARG A 67 -2.25 3.86 7.16
N LEU A 68 -1.69 4.72 6.30
CA LEU A 68 -0.39 5.36 6.56
C LEU A 68 -0.40 6.17 7.84
N ASP A 69 -1.42 7.03 7.98
CA ASP A 69 -1.56 7.88 9.16
C ASP A 69 -1.75 7.05 10.43
N GLN A 70 -2.44 5.91 10.33
CA GLN A 70 -2.64 4.98 11.42
C GLN A 70 -1.33 4.31 11.86
N HIS A 71 -0.49 3.86 10.93
CA HIS A 71 0.79 3.19 11.23
C HIS A 71 1.86 4.08 11.85
N LEU A 72 1.61 5.38 11.95
CA LEU A 72 2.43 6.30 12.75
C LEU A 72 2.05 6.32 14.22
N LYS A 73 0.90 5.74 14.59
CA LYS A 73 0.29 5.88 15.92
C LYS A 73 -0.14 4.55 16.56
N ASP A 74 -0.29 3.50 15.76
CA ASP A 74 -0.76 2.20 16.25
C ASP A 74 0.39 1.32 16.77
N LYS A 75 0.10 0.03 17.03
CA LYS A 75 1.10 -0.93 17.54
C LYS A 75 2.33 -1.10 16.65
N HIS A 76 2.25 -0.73 15.37
CA HIS A 76 3.37 -0.79 14.43
C HIS A 76 4.20 0.49 14.42
N ALA A 77 3.78 1.54 15.15
CA ALA A 77 4.35 2.87 15.10
C ALA A 77 5.84 2.99 15.40
N GLN A 78 6.53 1.96 15.88
CA GLN A 78 8.00 2.01 16.09
C GLN A 78 8.74 0.84 15.41
N GLY A 79 8.02 0.00 14.64
CA GLY A 79 8.55 -1.26 14.11
C GLY A 79 9.07 -1.20 12.68
N TRP A 80 8.98 -0.04 12.00
CA TRP A 80 9.30 0.06 10.58
C TRP A 80 9.98 1.37 10.18
N ALA A 81 10.84 1.27 9.16
CA ALA A 81 11.57 2.38 8.53
C ALA A 81 11.11 2.66 7.10
N ASN A 82 10.73 1.62 6.36
CA ASN A 82 10.31 1.72 4.97
C ASN A 82 9.01 0.96 4.75
N MET A 83 8.28 1.35 3.71
CA MET A 83 7.05 0.68 3.34
C MET A 83 6.89 0.61 1.83
N THR A 84 6.20 -0.43 1.37
CA THR A 84 5.70 -0.54 0.00
C THR A 84 4.17 -0.54 0.00
N LEU A 85 3.58 0.20 -0.94
CA LEU A 85 2.14 0.25 -1.19
C LEU A 85 1.82 -0.44 -2.52
N PHE A 86 0.80 -1.27 -2.54
CA PHE A 86 0.25 -1.88 -3.74
C PHE A 86 -1.20 -1.43 -3.92
N PHE A 87 -1.46 -0.65 -4.97
CA PHE A 87 -2.79 -0.13 -5.29
C PHE A 87 -3.58 -1.20 -6.03
N LEU A 88 -4.73 -1.58 -5.48
CA LEU A 88 -5.55 -2.63 -6.04
C LEU A 88 -6.76 -2.06 -6.78
N SER A 89 -7.12 -2.71 -7.89
CA SER A 89 -8.32 -2.36 -8.65
C SER A 89 -9.57 -2.59 -7.80
N LYS A 90 -10.67 -1.89 -8.12
CA LYS A 90 -11.96 -2.07 -7.43
C LYS A 90 -12.51 -3.50 -7.52
N LYS A 91 -12.05 -4.29 -8.51
CA LYS A 91 -12.45 -5.68 -8.72
C LYS A 91 -11.69 -6.67 -7.83
N ALA A 92 -10.59 -6.25 -7.22
CA ALA A 92 -9.80 -7.12 -6.37
C ALA A 92 -10.52 -7.38 -5.05
N ASN A 93 -10.63 -8.66 -4.67
CA ASN A 93 -10.99 -9.03 -3.31
C ASN A 93 -9.74 -8.88 -2.42
N VAL A 94 -9.63 -7.73 -1.76
CA VAL A 94 -8.46 -7.40 -0.95
C VAL A 94 -8.28 -8.36 0.22
N ALA A 95 -9.35 -8.92 0.76
CA ALA A 95 -9.27 -9.87 1.87
C ALA A 95 -8.69 -11.22 1.43
N GLU A 96 -9.08 -11.73 0.26
CA GLU A 96 -8.49 -12.96 -0.30
C GLU A 96 -7.01 -12.77 -0.63
N LEU A 97 -6.63 -11.64 -1.22
CA LEU A 97 -5.24 -11.35 -1.54
C LEU A 97 -4.37 -11.21 -0.28
N GLU A 98 -4.90 -10.62 0.79
CA GLU A 98 -4.22 -10.61 2.09
C GLU A 98 -4.07 -12.03 2.66
N GLY A 99 -5.13 -12.84 2.60
CA GLY A 99 -5.10 -14.24 3.03
C GLY A 99 -4.05 -15.07 2.31
N LEU A 100 -3.87 -14.85 1.00
CA LEU A 100 -2.81 -15.49 0.22
C LEU A 100 -1.41 -15.12 0.73
N LEU A 101 -1.18 -13.83 1.02
CA LEU A 101 0.11 -13.37 1.52
C LEU A 101 0.43 -13.96 2.89
N VAL A 102 -0.54 -13.97 3.80
CA VAL A 102 -0.40 -14.57 5.12
C VAL A 102 -0.15 -16.08 5.04
N ALA A 103 -0.77 -16.79 4.09
CA ALA A 103 -0.54 -18.22 3.89
C ALA A 103 0.84 -18.55 3.27
N SER A 104 1.48 -17.58 2.63
CA SER A 104 2.77 -17.73 1.94
C SER A 104 3.99 -17.21 2.71
N ALA A 105 3.76 -16.52 3.84
CA ALA A 105 4.79 -15.91 4.69
C ALA A 105 5.25 -16.86 5.80
#